data_AF-A0A5B9D7Z0-F1
#
_entry.id   AF-A0A5B9D7Z0-F1
#
_cell.length_a   1.000
_cell.length_b   1.000
_cell.length_c   1.000
_cell.angle_alpha   90.00
_cell.angle_beta   90.00
_cell.angle_gamma   90.00
#
_symmetry.space_group_name_H-M   'P 1'
#
loop_
_entity.id
_entity.type
_entity.pdbx_description
1 polymer ?
#
loop_
_entity_poly.entity_id
_entity_poly.type
_entity_poly.pdbx_seq_one_letter_code
_entity_poly.pdbx_strand_id
1 'polypeptide(L)'
;MRDAQTFIYLDFIGIELYAKSKKNPNWSEFQFIGTVIDETKYTLRVKNEDHSKIYIKDQYMFRSWIDQPNGIKKMIEFDGTKIKGNPENRIKLIRKKNRRKLH
;
A
#
# COMPACT_ATOMS: atom_id res chain seq x y z
N MET A 1 6.06 -8.91 -13.27
CA MET A 1 6.51 -9.37 -11.93
C MET A 1 6.20 -8.28 -10.91
N ARG A 2 5.37 -8.57 -9.90
CA ARG A 2 5.11 -7.64 -8.78
C ARG A 2 6.24 -7.79 -7.76
N ASP A 3 7.29 -6.99 -7.89
CA ASP A 3 8.28 -6.83 -6.82
C ASP A 3 7.81 -5.78 -5.80
N ALA A 4 8.31 -5.86 -4.56
CA ALA A 4 7.94 -4.92 -3.50
C ALA A 4 8.22 -3.45 -3.87
N GLN A 5 9.18 -3.23 -4.77
CA GLN A 5 9.61 -1.91 -5.18
C GLN A 5 8.67 -1.25 -6.19
N THR A 6 7.94 -2.05 -6.97
CA THR A 6 6.95 -1.58 -7.94
C THR A 6 5.56 -1.50 -7.32
N PHE A 7 5.28 -2.32 -6.31
CA PHE A 7 4.00 -2.37 -5.62
C PHE A 7 3.56 -1.01 -5.05
N ILE A 8 4.48 -0.24 -4.45
CA ILE A 8 4.18 1.08 -3.89
C ILE A 8 3.67 2.11 -4.92
N TYR A 9 3.85 1.83 -6.21
CA TYR A 9 3.41 2.71 -7.28
C TYR A 9 2.06 2.33 -7.89
N LEU A 10 1.49 1.19 -7.51
CA LEU A 10 0.23 0.70 -8.03
C LEU A 10 -0.96 1.46 -7.42
N ASP A 11 -2.12 1.22 -8.02
CA ASP A 11 -3.41 1.52 -7.40
C ASP A 11 -3.66 0.51 -6.27
N PHE A 12 -4.10 1.02 -5.12
CA PHE A 12 -4.36 0.21 -3.94
C PHE A 12 -5.82 -0.24 -3.82
N ILE A 13 -6.74 0.27 -4.63
CA ILE A 13 -8.15 -0.14 -4.59
C ILE A 13 -8.26 -1.67 -4.81
N GLY A 14 -9.02 -2.34 -3.92
CA GLY A 14 -9.19 -3.79 -3.92
C GLY A 14 -8.09 -4.57 -3.18
N ILE A 15 -7.08 -3.90 -2.64
CA ILE A 15 -6.01 -4.56 -1.88
C ILE A 15 -6.38 -4.69 -0.41
N GLU A 16 -6.19 -5.89 0.13
CA GLU A 16 -6.24 -6.18 1.57
C GLU A 16 -5.00 -5.65 2.27
N LEU A 17 -5.20 -4.83 3.30
CA LEU A 17 -4.11 -4.21 4.05
C LEU A 17 -4.13 -4.61 5.53
N TYR A 18 -2.92 -4.67 6.07
CA TYR A 18 -2.64 -4.64 7.49
C TYR A 18 -1.95 -3.32 7.81
N ALA A 19 -2.21 -2.75 8.99
CA ALA A 19 -1.54 -1.53 9.43
C ALA A 19 -1.10 -1.60 10.89
N LYS A 20 -0.03 -0.87 11.19
CA LYS A 20 0.38 -0.49 12.54
C LYS A 20 0.56 1.02 12.60
N SER A 21 0.24 1.63 13.74
CA SER A 21 0.40 3.07 13.93
C SER A 21 1.86 3.40 14.22
N LYS A 22 2.37 4.48 13.64
CA LYS A 22 3.69 5.01 14.00
C LYS A 22 3.67 5.85 15.27
N LYS A 23 2.49 6.34 15.65
CA LYS A 23 2.31 7.32 16.73
C LYS A 23 1.58 6.77 17.93
N ASN A 24 0.71 5.77 17.75
CA ASN A 24 -0.06 5.17 18.82
C ASN A 24 0.65 3.92 19.36
N PRO A 25 1.25 3.96 20.56
CA PRO A 25 1.94 2.81 21.13
C PRO A 25 0.99 1.64 21.45
N ASN A 26 -0.31 1.90 21.66
CA ASN A 26 -1.31 0.85 21.88
C ASN A 26 -1.65 0.10 20.58
N TRP A 27 -1.14 0.56 19.43
CA TRP A 27 -1.29 -0.08 18.13
C TRP A 27 0.07 -0.25 17.46
N SER A 28 0.97 -0.94 18.17
CA SER A 28 2.34 -1.23 17.76
C SER A 28 2.45 -2.40 16.77
N GLU A 29 1.46 -3.31 16.77
CA GLU A 29 1.45 -4.50 15.92
C GLU A 29 0.63 -4.31 14.63
N PHE A 30 0.98 -5.09 13.61
CA PHE A 30 0.22 -5.12 12.36
C PHE A 30 -1.11 -5.84 12.57
N GLN A 31 -2.21 -5.12 12.38
CA GLN A 31 -3.56 -5.66 12.44
C GLN A 31 -4.20 -5.59 11.06
N PHE A 32 -5.02 -6.57 10.72
CA PHE A 32 -5.81 -6.52 9.50
C PHE A 32 -6.78 -5.34 9.58
N ILE A 33 -6.78 -4.48 8.55
CA ILE A 33 -7.62 -3.28 8.52
C ILE A 33 -8.72 -3.34 7.47
N GLY A 34 -8.72 -4.36 6.61
CA GLY A 34 -9.73 -4.56 5.57
C GLY A 34 -9.20 -4.32 4.15
N THR A 35 -10.13 -4.11 3.22
CA THR A 35 -9.87 -3.88 1.79
C THR A 35 -9.98 -2.40 1.45
N VAL A 36 -9.01 -1.85 0.71
CA VAL A 36 -9.05 -0.46 0.25
C VAL A 36 -10.18 -0.29 -0.76
N ILE A 37 -11.06 0.67 -0.52
CA ILE A 37 -12.19 1.01 -1.40
C ILE A 37 -12.01 2.36 -2.10
N ASP A 38 -11.15 3.23 -1.57
CA ASP A 38 -10.84 4.53 -2.15
C ASP A 38 -9.44 5.00 -1.71
N GLU A 39 -8.79 5.76 -2.58
CA GLU A 39 -7.44 6.28 -2.37
C GLU A 39 -7.32 7.74 -2.84
N THR A 40 -6.91 8.61 -1.91
CA THR A 40 -6.58 10.01 -2.22
C THR A 40 -5.07 10.26 -2.15
N LYS A 41 -4.66 11.51 -2.37
CA LYS A 41 -3.26 11.95 -2.22
C LYS A 41 -2.64 11.56 -0.88
N TYR A 42 -3.42 11.62 0.21
CA TYR A 42 -2.92 11.50 1.58
C TYR A 42 -3.58 10.40 2.39
N THR A 43 -4.71 9.87 1.93
CA THR A 43 -5.51 8.91 2.70
C THR A 43 -5.83 7.65 1.91
N LEU A 44 -6.11 6.58 2.65
CA LEU A 44 -6.75 5.37 2.17
C LEU A 44 -8.07 5.20 2.92
N ARG A 45 -9.15 4.94 2.21
CA ARG A 45 -10.40 4.50 2.83
C ARG A 45 -10.47 2.99 2.73
N VAL A 46 -10.59 2.33 3.87
CA VAL A 46 -10.56 0.88 3.97
C VAL A 46 -11.87 0.40 4.57
N LYS A 47 -12.47 -0.62 3.95
CA LYS A 47 -13.67 -1.29 4.42
C LYS A 47 -13.30 -2.60 5.11
N ASN A 48 -13.79 -2.79 6.32
CA ASN A 48 -13.73 -4.04 7.05
C ASN A 48 -15.14 -4.38 7.52
N GLU A 49 -15.66 -5.53 7.09
CA GLU A 49 -17.04 -5.95 7.35
C GLU A 49 -18.04 -4.82 6.97
N ASP A 50 -18.81 -4.33 7.94
CA ASP A 50 -19.83 -3.29 7.75
C ASP A 50 -19.31 -1.86 7.98
N HIS A 51 -18.05 -1.70 8.38
CA HIS A 51 -17.47 -0.41 8.70
C HIS A 51 -16.43 0.04 7.67
N SER A 52 -16.37 1.35 7.44
CA SER A 52 -15.29 1.96 6.66
C SER A 52 -14.52 2.95 7.52
N LYS A 53 -13.19 2.91 7.46
CA LYS A 53 -12.30 3.80 8.20
C LYS A 53 -11.28 4.45 7.27
N ILE A 54 -10.94 5.70 7.57
CA ILE A 54 -9.94 6.46 6.82
C ILE A 54 -8.60 6.39 7.55
N TYR A 55 -7.55 6.10 6.80
CA TYR A 55 -6.17 5.99 7.26
C TYR A 55 -5.33 7.08 6.61
N ILE A 56 -4.64 7.89 7.42
CA ILE A 56 -3.72 8.93 6.94
C ILE A 56 -2.37 8.29 6.67
N LYS A 57 -1.95 8.23 5.40
CA LYS A 57 -0.82 7.41 4.94
C LYS A 57 0.46 7.61 5.75
N ASP A 58 0.83 8.85 6.06
CA ASP A 58 2.09 9.13 6.76
C ASP A 58 2.13 8.66 8.24
N GLN A 59 0.97 8.39 8.84
CA GLN A 59 0.84 7.96 10.23
C GLN A 59 0.97 6.44 10.43
N TYR A 60 0.96 5.66 9.34
CA TYR A 60 0.91 4.20 9.42
C TYR A 60 2.05 3.55 8.63
N MET A 61 2.48 2.40 9.12
CA MET A 61 3.15 1.41 8.30
C MET A 61 2.11 0.41 7.83
N PHE A 62 2.21 0.03 6.56
CA PHE A 62 1.27 -0.89 5.93
C PHE A 62 1.97 -2.18 5.55
N ARG A 63 1.18 -3.25 5.47
CA ARG A 63 1.61 -4.57 5.06
C ARG A 63 0.53 -5.21 4.19
N SER A 64 0.95 -5.93 3.16
CA SER A 64 0.04 -6.59 2.20
C SER A 64 0.64 -7.90 1.72
N TRP A 65 -0.22 -8.85 1.38
CA TRP A 65 0.16 -10.00 0.58
C TRP A 65 0.23 -9.60 -0.89
N ILE A 66 1.22 -10.13 -1.61
CA ILE A 66 1.33 -10.02 -3.07
C ILE A 66 1.59 -11.39 -3.67
N ASP A 67 0.89 -11.70 -4.76
CA ASP A 67 1.13 -12.94 -5.50
C ASP A 67 2.44 -12.85 -6.27
N GLN A 68 3.29 -13.86 -6.12
CA GLN A 68 4.50 -14.06 -6.90
C GLN A 68 4.20 -14.92 -8.14
N PRO A 69 5.02 -14.84 -9.20
CA PRO A 69 4.81 -15.64 -10.42
C PRO A 69 4.81 -17.16 -10.20
N ASN A 70 5.45 -17.63 -9.13
CA ASN A 70 5.50 -19.04 -8.73
C ASN A 70 4.28 -19.47 -7.88
N GLY A 71 3.23 -18.64 -7.79
CA GLY A 71 2.03 -18.92 -7.00
C GLY A 71 2.18 -18.71 -5.50
N ILE A 72 3.37 -18.35 -5.01
CA ILE A 72 3.61 -18.10 -3.58
C ILE A 72 3.14 -16.69 -3.23
N LYS A 73 2.39 -16.55 -2.14
CA LYS A 73 2.09 -15.23 -1.56
C LYS A 73 3.28 -14.74 -0.76
N LYS A 74 3.74 -13.53 -1.06
CA LYS A 74 4.81 -12.85 -0.32
C LYS A 74 4.23 -11.69 0.47
N MET A 75 4.61 -11.60 1.75
CA MET A 75 4.27 -10.45 2.57
C MET A 75 5.24 -9.29 2.27
N ILE A 76 4.71 -8.11 2.05
CA ILE A 76 5.50 -6.88 1.88
C ILE A 76 5.10 -5.85 2.92
N GLU A 77 6.10 -5.15 3.45
CA GLU A 77 5.94 -4.06 4.40
C GLU A 77 6.43 -2.77 3.77
N PHE A 78 5.65 -1.69 3.91
CA PHE A 78 5.98 -0.40 3.34
C PHE A 78 5.50 0.74 4.23
N ASP A 79 6.30 1.81 4.27
CA ASP A 79 5.94 3.04 4.95
C ASP A 79 4.91 3.81 4.11
N GLY A 80 3.81 4.24 4.72
CA GLY A 80 2.76 4.96 4.00
C GLY A 80 3.20 6.29 3.38
N THR A 81 4.29 6.90 3.85
CA THR A 81 4.92 8.06 3.18
C THR A 81 5.38 7.74 1.76
N LYS A 82 5.74 6.48 1.46
CA LYS A 82 6.17 6.04 0.11
C LYS A 82 5.02 5.96 -0.89
N ILE A 83 3.78 5.90 -0.41
CA ILE A 83 2.56 5.85 -1.24
C ILE A 83 1.78 7.19 -1.22
N LYS A 84 2.41 8.25 -0.69
CA LYS A 84 1.87 9.61 -0.75
C LYS A 84 1.86 10.11 -2.20
N GLY A 85 0.77 10.76 -2.61
CA GLY A 85 0.52 11.14 -4.00
C GLY A 85 -0.73 10.47 -4.56
N ASN A 86 -1.28 11.02 -5.64
CA ASN A 86 -2.42 10.41 -6.34
C ASN A 86 -1.99 9.12 -7.05
N PRO A 87 -2.83 8.08 -7.09
CA PRO A 87 -2.51 6.80 -7.77
C PRO A 87 -2.01 7.01 -9.19
N GLU A 88 -2.69 7.86 -9.97
CA GLU A 88 -2.34 8.21 -11.35
C GLU A 88 -0.91 8.73 -11.50
N ASN A 89 -0.45 9.54 -10.55
CA ASN A 89 0.89 10.12 -10.57
C ASN A 89 1.96 9.10 -10.17
N ARG A 90 1.63 8.18 -9.26
CA ARG A 90 2.55 7.12 -8.84
C ARG A 90 2.77 6.09 -9.95
N ILE A 91 1.72 5.68 -10.66
CA ILE A 91 1.81 4.71 -11.77
C ILE A 91 2.79 5.21 -12.86
N LYS A 92 2.81 6.53 -13.13
CA LYS A 92 3.74 7.14 -14.11
C LYS A 92 5.22 6.93 -13.74
N LEU A 93 5.55 6.79 -12.44
CA LEU A 93 6.92 6.57 -11.97
C LEU A 93 7.47 5.19 -12.32
N ILE A 94 6.59 4.19 -12.48
CA ILE A 94 6.97 2.83 -12.92
C ILE A 94 7.66 2.90 -14.29
N ARG A 95 7.07 3.64 -15.23
CA ARG A 95 7.58 3.80 -16.60
C ARG A 95 8.95 4.50 -16.62
N LYS A 96 9.16 5.50 -15.76
CA LYS A 96 10.43 6.24 -15.67
C LYS A 96 11.57 5.36 -15.17
N LYS A 97 11.30 4.45 -14.24
CA LYS A 97 12.30 3.53 -13.68
C LYS A 97 12.77 2.49 -14.71
N ASN A 98 11.85 1.93 -15.51
CA ASN A 98 12.21 0.96 -16.54
C ASN A 98 13.07 1.57 -17.66
N ARG A 99 12.83 2.84 -18.03
CA ARG A 99 13.65 3.55 -19.03
C ARG A 99 15.12 3.75 -18.59
N ARG A 100 15.37 3.96 -17.29
CA ARG A 100 16.73 4.15 -16.76
C ARG A 100 17.55 2.86 -16.65
N LYS A 101 16.92 1.69 -16.76
CA LYS A 101 17.62 0.39 -16.74
C LYS A 101 18.08 -0.07 -18.14
N LEU A 102 17.68 0.66 -19.19
CA LEU A 102 17.97 0.35 -20.59
C LEU A 102 19.13 1.19 -21.16
N HIS A 103 19.78 2.00 -20.33
CA HIS A 103 20.95 2.81 -20.66
C HIS A 103 22.12 2.43 -19.76
#